data_AF-A0A9P8VG00-F1
#
_entry.id   AF-A0A9P8VG00-F1
#
_cell.length_a   1.000
_cell.length_b   1.000
_cell.length_c   1.000
_cell.angle_alpha   90.00
_cell.angle_beta   90.00
_cell.angle_gamma   90.00
#
_symmetry.space_group_name_H-M   'P 1'
#
loop_
_entity.id
_entity.type
_entity.pdbx_description
1 polymer ?
#
loop_
_entity_poly.entity_id
_entity_poly.type
_entity_poly.pdbx_seq_one_letter_code
_entity_poly.pdbx_strand_id
1 'polypeptide(L)'
;MELSPDTIDSVIHPTAAFVPQRNQPTLGSITDTPPPSWELSHLNPKNRVDSLVPLSEPLWRIDGCTGFGSQFYAVPLFMDPLPPLRIDVFIPELSTQPRHIRDVLELDRAFHTKDRTRVADLAISRHIQRRLQLWTKTLDNPAKYLGNLPFGSRIVFKNMALDIRQIDIDIGPAHALETFLFSEAQFKETWGPDIYLPPAIDISQVQFLEQIHDSTCLVRVDGVHYILKALTSFSKYLYHELKLLLTMKPHPNVMSSPVHIVTKQVKFGAKRAVIGFTLEYHEHGTMRDIVPLLGSSGNLTSTEQFKWAIQIGSGLLHLRETSGNFYPDLRLDNIVLSSNRDAIMVDFEQRGVWCEFAAPEVNAVEYIRMVATGEEVPEDIREGFASRMEKLCPGYEDLLSREKYTNPPGGYNVSWLSLDPAEQEAAEVYMLGRVLWCLFEGVSAPQKATIWISYRWESPLQFPAYRRTPPAMRRLIDACTKGRRPTLDTTVVRRGSRLVLSGQDPSEATREAVLEAARAWWTKEIRWAEEYLDMREAKKAAGEWHNYYDRPTLREALQQLKAMKTEMGVV
;
A
#
# COMPACT_ATOMS: atom_id res chain seq x y z
N MET A 1 6.41 22.74 4.10
CA MET A 1 6.71 21.72 5.13
C MET A 1 7.41 20.52 4.49
N GLU A 2 8.44 19.93 5.11
CA GLU A 2 9.09 18.71 4.61
C GLU A 2 8.21 17.47 4.86
N LEU A 3 8.33 16.43 4.02
CA LEU A 3 7.70 15.14 4.29
C LEU A 3 8.50 14.35 5.34
N SER A 4 7.79 13.86 6.36
CA SER A 4 8.33 12.98 7.39
C SER A 4 7.24 12.05 7.93
N PRO A 5 7.59 10.98 8.66
CA PRO A 5 6.63 10.19 9.40
C PRO A 5 5.71 11.05 10.28
N ASP A 6 6.25 12.03 11.01
CA ASP A 6 5.45 12.98 11.83
C ASP A 6 4.39 13.74 11.02
N THR A 7 4.64 13.95 9.72
CA THR A 7 3.71 14.65 8.82
C THR A 7 2.46 13.83 8.56
N ILE A 8 2.55 12.50 8.70
CA ILE A 8 1.43 11.59 8.51
C ILE A 8 0.33 11.92 9.50
N ASP A 9 0.63 11.93 10.79
CA ASP A 9 -0.39 12.18 11.83
C ASP A 9 -0.74 13.66 12.00
N SER A 10 0.15 14.58 11.60
CA SER A 10 -0.08 16.02 11.78
C SER A 10 -0.69 16.73 10.56
N VAL A 11 -0.73 16.08 9.39
CA VAL A 11 -1.25 16.68 8.15
C VAL A 11 -2.09 15.71 7.34
N ILE A 12 -1.63 14.48 7.17
CA ILE A 12 -2.17 13.55 6.17
C ILE A 12 -3.36 12.76 6.71
N HIS A 13 -3.34 12.41 7.99
CA HIS A 13 -4.37 11.60 8.63
C HIS A 13 -5.41 12.45 9.36
N PRO A 14 -6.63 11.92 9.59
CA PRO A 14 -7.65 12.56 10.41
C PRO A 14 -7.19 12.95 11.81
N THR A 15 -6.22 12.23 12.36
CA THR A 15 -5.58 12.54 13.65
C THR A 15 -5.08 14.00 13.72
N ALA A 16 -4.73 14.62 12.58
CA ALA A 16 -4.28 16.01 12.48
C ALA A 16 -5.28 17.03 13.05
N ALA A 17 -6.57 16.72 13.11
CA ALA A 17 -7.57 17.57 13.77
C ALA A 17 -7.30 17.75 15.27
N PHE A 18 -6.71 16.74 15.92
CA PHE A 18 -6.64 16.63 17.38
C PHE A 18 -5.21 16.57 17.93
N VAL A 19 -4.24 16.11 17.13
CA VAL A 19 -2.84 16.04 17.55
C VAL A 19 -2.36 17.44 17.97
N PRO A 20 -1.81 17.62 19.19
CA PRO A 20 -1.29 18.92 19.62
C PRO A 20 -0.19 19.41 18.68
N GLN A 21 -0.16 20.71 18.38
CA GLN A 21 0.97 21.28 17.65
C GLN A 21 2.21 21.16 18.55
N ARG A 22 3.06 20.17 18.27
CA ARG A 22 4.37 20.07 18.91
C ARG A 22 5.18 21.29 18.44
N ASN A 23 5.63 22.11 19.40
CA ASN A 23 6.69 23.08 19.18
C ASN A 23 7.99 22.31 18.89
N GLN A 24 8.11 21.73 17.69
CA GLN A 24 9.44 21.38 17.20
C GLN A 24 10.20 22.70 17.07
N PRO A 25 11.44 22.81 17.56
CA PRO A 25 12.24 23.99 17.31
C PRO A 25 12.21 24.24 15.81
N THR A 26 11.84 25.46 15.44
CA THR A 26 11.79 25.96 14.08
C THR A 26 13.16 25.71 13.46
N LEU A 27 13.34 24.56 12.81
CA LEU A 27 14.43 24.34 11.88
C LEU A 27 14.09 25.25 10.71
N GLY A 28 14.64 26.46 10.81
CA GLY A 28 14.12 27.69 10.23
C GLY A 28 13.80 27.62 8.74
N SER A 29 13.08 28.67 8.35
CA SER A 29 12.92 29.12 6.96
C SER A 29 14.09 28.68 6.08
N ILE A 30 13.74 28.13 4.92
CA ILE A 30 14.62 27.61 3.87
C ILE A 30 15.63 28.66 3.36
N THR A 31 15.51 29.92 3.74
CA THR A 31 16.34 31.01 3.22
C THR A 31 17.54 31.40 4.07
N ASP A 32 17.63 31.02 5.35
CA ASP A 32 18.68 31.56 6.26
C ASP A 32 19.27 30.53 7.23
N THR A 33 19.46 29.27 6.81
CA THR A 33 20.46 28.45 7.52
C THR A 33 21.83 28.86 6.98
N PRO A 34 22.71 29.51 7.76
CA PRO A 34 24.05 29.79 7.29
C PRO A 34 24.67 28.48 6.81
N PRO A 35 25.48 28.50 5.73
CA PRO A 35 26.15 27.30 5.25
C PRO A 35 26.79 26.60 6.45
N PRO A 36 26.64 25.26 6.56
CA PRO A 36 27.16 24.55 7.71
C PRO A 36 28.62 24.95 7.90
N SER A 37 29.01 25.19 9.15
CA SER A 37 30.40 25.50 9.49
C SER A 37 31.32 24.51 8.77
N TRP A 38 32.56 24.89 8.45
CA TRP A 38 33.48 23.96 7.78
C TRP A 38 33.54 22.60 8.47
N GLU A 39 33.43 22.56 9.80
CA GLU A 39 33.38 21.33 10.59
C GLU A 39 32.15 20.43 10.34
N LEU A 40 31.04 20.98 9.85
CA LEU A 40 29.79 20.27 9.54
C LEU A 40 29.50 20.20 8.03
N SER A 41 30.30 20.86 7.21
CA SER A 41 30.13 20.89 5.76
C SER A 41 30.39 19.51 5.15
N HIS A 42 29.54 19.09 4.21
CA HIS A 42 29.76 17.89 3.39
C HIS A 42 30.97 18.05 2.46
N LEU A 43 31.46 19.29 2.25
CA LEU A 43 32.70 19.54 1.52
C LEU A 43 33.92 19.30 2.39
N ASN A 44 33.78 19.19 3.71
CA ASN A 44 34.87 18.79 4.58
C ASN A 44 35.17 17.30 4.37
N PRO A 45 36.40 16.92 4.01
CA PRO A 45 36.76 15.52 3.76
C PRO A 45 36.33 14.55 4.88
N LYS A 46 36.31 15.00 6.14
CA LYS A 46 35.90 14.16 7.27
C LYS A 46 34.40 13.81 7.29
N ASN A 47 33.57 14.60 6.59
CA ASN A 47 32.11 14.45 6.52
C ASN A 47 31.65 14.02 5.11
N ARG A 48 32.58 13.74 4.20
CA ARG A 48 32.22 13.32 2.84
C ARG A 48 31.71 11.88 2.86
N VAL A 49 30.68 11.61 2.07
CA VAL A 49 30.38 10.23 1.70
C VAL A 49 31.51 9.74 0.82
N ASP A 50 32.17 8.65 1.23
CA ASP A 50 33.34 8.10 0.52
C ASP A 50 33.04 7.87 -0.97
N SER A 51 31.87 7.33 -1.29
CA SER A 51 31.42 7.16 -2.66
C SER A 51 29.91 6.86 -2.73
N LEU A 52 29.24 7.38 -3.76
CA LEU A 52 27.88 7.02 -4.15
C LEU A 52 27.81 6.42 -5.57
N VAL A 53 28.94 5.99 -6.11
CA VAL A 53 29.01 5.29 -7.41
C VAL A 53 28.39 3.89 -7.25
N PRO A 54 27.72 3.29 -8.25
CA PRO A 54 27.34 1.89 -8.15
C PRO A 54 28.54 0.97 -7.91
N LEU A 55 28.41 -0.06 -7.07
CA LEU A 55 29.45 -1.07 -6.87
C LEU A 55 29.55 -1.93 -8.15
N SER A 56 30.76 -2.23 -8.60
CA SER A 56 31.00 -3.09 -9.77
C SER A 56 30.60 -4.55 -9.51
N GLU A 57 30.84 -5.03 -8.29
CA GLU A 57 30.55 -6.39 -7.83
C GLU A 57 29.77 -6.33 -6.49
N PRO A 58 28.48 -5.97 -6.53
CA PRO A 58 27.68 -5.88 -5.31
C PRO A 58 27.40 -7.27 -4.75
N LEU A 59 27.58 -7.44 -3.43
CA LEU A 59 27.08 -8.59 -2.68
C LEU A 59 25.58 -8.48 -2.35
N TRP A 60 25.02 -7.27 -2.48
CA TRP A 60 23.63 -6.96 -2.15
C TRP A 60 22.97 -6.12 -3.22
N ARG A 61 21.69 -6.39 -3.46
CA ARG A 61 20.81 -5.59 -4.33
C ARG A 61 19.67 -5.02 -3.52
N ILE A 62 19.22 -3.81 -3.84
CA ILE A 62 18.02 -3.21 -3.26
C ILE A 62 16.92 -3.25 -4.30
N ASP A 63 15.82 -3.93 -3.98
CA ASP A 63 14.69 -4.11 -4.90
C ASP A 63 13.57 -3.10 -4.70
N GLY A 64 13.55 -2.38 -3.58
CA GLY A 64 12.53 -1.37 -3.30
C GLY A 64 12.58 -0.90 -1.85
N CYS A 65 11.60 -0.09 -1.47
CA CYS A 65 11.45 0.38 -0.09
C CYS A 65 9.99 0.61 0.32
N THR A 66 9.72 0.41 1.60
CA THR A 66 8.44 0.67 2.27
C THR A 66 8.68 1.36 3.63
N GLY A 67 7.67 1.40 4.50
CA GLY A 67 7.78 2.02 5.83
C GLY A 67 8.16 3.50 5.73
N PHE A 68 7.65 4.20 4.72
CA PHE A 68 7.98 5.60 4.46
C PHE A 68 9.49 5.87 4.29
N GLY A 69 10.21 4.93 3.68
CA GLY A 69 11.65 5.05 3.40
C GLY A 69 12.54 4.54 4.52
N SER A 70 11.99 3.89 5.54
CA SER A 70 12.76 3.27 6.63
C SER A 70 13.06 1.78 6.43
N GLN A 71 12.31 1.09 5.56
CA GLN A 71 12.49 -0.34 5.27
C GLN A 71 12.89 -0.54 3.80
N PHE A 72 13.98 -1.26 3.55
CA PHE A 72 14.51 -1.55 2.22
C PHE A 72 14.59 -3.06 1.96
N TYR A 73 14.18 -3.48 0.77
CA TYR A 73 14.20 -4.88 0.35
C TYR A 73 15.61 -5.24 -0.10
N ALA A 74 16.42 -5.82 0.80
CA ALA A 74 17.79 -6.19 0.52
C ALA A 74 17.90 -7.66 0.10
N VAL A 75 18.64 -7.89 -0.99
CA VAL A 75 18.77 -9.21 -1.63
C VAL A 75 20.24 -9.63 -1.62
N PRO A 76 20.61 -10.71 -0.91
CA PRO A 76 22.00 -11.19 -0.87
C PRO A 76 22.35 -11.96 -2.14
N LEU A 77 23.20 -11.38 -2.99
CA LEU A 77 23.57 -11.91 -4.30
C LEU A 77 24.59 -13.06 -4.24
N PHE A 78 25.18 -13.31 -3.06
CA PHE A 78 26.16 -14.38 -2.82
C PHE A 78 25.52 -15.71 -2.40
N MET A 79 24.19 -15.79 -2.34
CA MET A 79 23.44 -17.02 -2.04
C MET A 79 22.87 -17.59 -3.34
N ASP A 80 23.21 -18.83 -3.68
CA ASP A 80 22.67 -19.52 -4.86
C ASP A 80 22.47 -21.03 -4.58
N PRO A 81 21.23 -21.56 -4.73
CA PRO A 81 19.98 -20.83 -4.96
C PRO A 81 19.60 -19.95 -3.76
N LEU A 82 19.03 -18.78 -4.03
CA LEU A 82 18.53 -17.86 -3.00
C LEU A 82 17.08 -18.20 -2.62
N PRO A 83 16.80 -18.72 -1.41
CA PRO A 83 15.43 -18.84 -0.92
C PRO A 83 14.83 -17.46 -0.58
N PRO A 84 13.50 -17.26 -0.71
CA PRO A 84 12.81 -16.01 -0.39
C PRO A 84 12.69 -15.77 1.12
N LEU A 85 13.81 -15.55 1.82
CA LEU A 85 13.86 -15.43 3.29
C LEU A 85 13.27 -14.14 3.85
N ARG A 86 13.07 -13.11 3.00
CA ARG A 86 12.57 -11.78 3.37
C ARG A 86 13.41 -11.12 4.49
N ILE A 87 14.71 -10.97 4.24
CA ILE A 87 15.64 -10.32 5.16
C ILE A 87 15.78 -8.86 4.76
N ASP A 88 14.92 -8.02 5.32
CA ASP A 88 14.84 -6.60 4.96
C ASP A 88 15.75 -5.74 5.86
N VAL A 89 16.21 -4.60 5.33
CA VAL A 89 17.03 -3.63 6.07
C VAL A 89 16.14 -2.54 6.63
N PHE A 90 16.32 -2.24 7.91
CA PHE A 90 15.63 -1.16 8.62
C PHE A 90 16.64 -0.09 9.00
N ILE A 91 16.38 1.14 8.58
CA ILE A 91 17.17 2.30 8.97
C ILE A 91 16.39 3.15 9.99
N PRO A 92 17.08 3.98 10.80
CA PRO A 92 16.41 4.91 11.70
C PRO A 92 15.44 5.84 10.96
N GLU A 93 14.36 6.20 11.63
CA GLU A 93 13.29 7.01 11.06
C GLU A 93 13.78 8.36 10.56
N LEU A 94 13.22 8.81 9.42
CA LEU A 94 13.60 10.05 8.76
C LEU A 94 13.57 11.28 9.68
N SER A 95 12.57 11.39 10.54
CA SER A 95 12.37 12.52 11.47
C SER A 95 13.48 12.63 12.52
N THR A 96 14.16 11.52 12.83
CA THR A 96 15.26 11.48 13.80
C THR A 96 16.62 11.87 13.21
N GLN A 97 16.70 12.05 11.89
CA GLN A 97 17.97 12.25 11.19
C GLN A 97 18.30 13.73 10.97
N PRO A 98 19.57 14.14 11.18
CA PRO A 98 20.02 15.49 10.85
C PRO A 98 19.80 15.83 9.36
N ARG A 99 19.41 17.08 9.07
CA ARG A 99 19.14 17.55 7.69
C ARG A 99 20.27 17.23 6.70
N HIS A 100 21.52 17.44 7.10
CA HIS A 100 22.66 17.18 6.22
C HIS A 100 22.78 15.70 5.80
N ILE A 101 22.39 14.74 6.66
CA ILE A 101 22.35 13.32 6.31
C ILE A 101 21.18 13.06 5.34
N ARG A 102 20.01 13.62 5.65
CA ARG A 102 18.79 13.48 4.83
C ARG A 102 19.01 13.98 3.41
N ASP A 103 19.63 15.15 3.26
CA ASP A 103 19.90 15.77 1.96
C ASP A 103 20.89 14.95 1.14
N VAL A 104 22.03 14.58 1.73
CA VAL A 104 23.11 13.87 1.03
C VAL A 104 22.70 12.43 0.67
N LEU A 105 21.91 11.76 1.52
CA LEU A 105 21.44 10.40 1.28
C LEU A 105 20.05 10.34 0.60
N GLU A 106 19.45 11.48 0.27
CA GLU A 106 18.15 11.57 -0.39
C GLU A 106 17.01 10.85 0.36
N LEU A 107 17.06 10.84 1.70
CA LEU A 107 16.09 10.11 2.52
C LEU A 107 14.64 10.60 2.31
N ASP A 108 14.48 11.90 2.07
CA ASP A 108 13.19 12.52 1.76
C ASP A 108 12.59 12.05 0.42
N ARG A 109 13.42 11.56 -0.52
CA ARG A 109 12.95 10.96 -1.77
C ARG A 109 12.55 9.50 -1.59
N ALA A 110 13.25 8.77 -0.71
CA ALA A 110 12.91 7.39 -0.35
C ALA A 110 11.52 7.29 0.33
N PHE A 111 11.07 8.36 0.99
CA PHE A 111 9.74 8.43 1.61
C PHE A 111 8.61 8.03 0.66
N HIS A 112 8.59 8.60 -0.55
CA HIS A 112 7.49 8.47 -1.52
C HIS A 112 7.85 7.67 -2.78
N THR A 113 9.12 7.35 -3.02
CA THR A 113 9.53 6.50 -4.16
C THR A 113 9.35 5.02 -3.79
N LYS A 114 8.75 4.20 -4.67
CA LYS A 114 8.46 2.78 -4.39
C LYS A 114 8.97 1.78 -5.43
N ASP A 115 9.12 2.19 -6.69
CA ASP A 115 9.58 1.30 -7.75
C ASP A 115 11.09 1.03 -7.66
N ARG A 116 11.45 -0.21 -7.97
CA ARG A 116 12.82 -0.72 -7.89
C ARG A 116 13.86 0.18 -8.54
N THR A 117 13.65 0.55 -9.80
CA THR A 117 14.67 1.28 -10.57
C THR A 117 14.97 2.63 -9.92
N ARG A 118 13.94 3.43 -9.60
CA ARG A 118 14.16 4.73 -8.96
C ARG A 118 14.68 4.59 -7.53
N VAL A 119 14.24 3.58 -6.77
CA VAL A 119 14.76 3.34 -5.40
C VAL A 119 16.23 2.95 -5.43
N ALA A 120 16.62 1.99 -6.27
CA ALA A 120 18.00 1.52 -6.38
C ALA A 120 18.98 2.64 -6.77
N ASP A 121 18.51 3.66 -7.48
CA ASP A 121 19.29 4.83 -7.88
C ASP A 121 19.47 5.88 -6.77
N LEU A 122 18.72 5.80 -5.68
CA LEU A 122 18.85 6.75 -4.56
C LEU A 122 20.19 6.59 -3.84
N ALA A 123 20.74 7.71 -3.38
CA ALA A 123 21.97 7.73 -2.58
C ALA A 123 21.92 6.81 -1.35
N ILE A 124 20.80 6.78 -0.62
CA ILE A 124 20.61 5.87 0.52
C ILE A 124 20.72 4.39 0.15
N SER A 125 20.17 3.96 -0.99
CA SER A 125 20.26 2.55 -1.39
C SER A 125 21.71 2.16 -1.68
N ARG A 126 22.47 3.04 -2.34
CA ARG A 126 23.91 2.84 -2.58
C ARG A 126 24.73 2.86 -1.30
N HIS A 127 24.30 3.64 -0.31
CA HIS A 127 24.91 3.72 1.01
C HIS A 127 24.68 2.44 1.83
N ILE A 128 23.43 1.95 1.84
CA ILE A 128 23.05 0.67 2.44
C ILE A 128 23.86 -0.47 1.82
N GLN A 129 23.90 -0.55 0.48
CA GLN A 129 24.65 -1.61 -0.22
C GLN A 129 26.12 -1.65 0.19
N ARG A 130 26.79 -0.50 0.27
CA ARG A 130 28.19 -0.42 0.72
C ARG A 130 28.36 -0.86 2.18
N ARG A 131 27.45 -0.42 3.05
CA ARG A 131 27.52 -0.79 4.46
C ARG A 131 27.35 -2.31 4.64
N LEU A 132 26.38 -2.88 3.93
CA LEU A 132 26.16 -4.34 3.90
C LEU A 132 27.35 -5.07 3.27
N GLN A 133 27.95 -4.55 2.19
CA GLN A 133 29.16 -5.11 1.58
C GLN A 133 30.28 -5.26 2.61
N LEU A 134 30.53 -4.20 3.40
CA LEU A 134 31.55 -4.21 4.44
C LEU A 134 31.21 -5.22 5.54
N TRP A 135 29.96 -5.23 6.00
CA TRP A 135 29.50 -6.15 7.06
C TRP A 135 29.55 -7.61 6.63
N THR A 136 29.12 -7.93 5.42
CA THR A 136 29.15 -9.32 4.93
C THR A 136 30.57 -9.88 4.89
N LYS A 137 31.58 -9.04 4.60
CA LYS A 137 33.00 -9.44 4.64
C LYS A 137 33.52 -9.74 6.05
N THR A 138 32.83 -9.30 7.10
CA THR A 138 33.20 -9.64 8.49
C THR A 138 32.55 -10.93 8.99
N LEU A 139 31.59 -11.49 8.25
CA LEU A 139 30.90 -12.72 8.64
C LEU A 139 31.67 -13.94 8.18
N ASP A 140 31.75 -14.95 9.05
CA ASP A 140 32.18 -16.29 8.66
C ASP A 140 31.02 -17.03 7.98
N ASN A 141 31.25 -17.53 6.76
CA ASN A 141 30.26 -18.16 5.90
C ASN A 141 28.89 -17.43 5.86
N PRO A 142 28.80 -16.25 5.23
CA PRO A 142 27.62 -15.39 5.28
C PRO A 142 26.34 -16.06 4.74
N ALA A 143 26.46 -16.92 3.72
CA ALA A 143 25.32 -17.64 3.16
C ALA A 143 24.68 -18.59 4.19
N LYS A 144 25.50 -19.34 4.94
CA LYS A 144 25.02 -20.22 6.01
C LYS A 144 24.46 -19.42 7.18
N TYR A 145 25.07 -18.30 7.54
CA TYR A 145 24.58 -17.44 8.61
C TYR A 145 23.17 -16.92 8.31
N LEU A 146 22.97 -16.29 7.15
CA LEU A 146 21.67 -15.75 6.74
C LEU A 146 20.63 -16.86 6.49
N GLY A 147 21.03 -17.98 5.88
CA GLY A 147 20.14 -19.11 5.63
C GLY A 147 19.53 -19.73 6.90
N ASN A 148 20.18 -19.56 8.05
CA ASN A 148 19.72 -20.07 9.34
C ASN A 148 18.79 -19.11 10.11
N LEU A 149 18.57 -17.90 9.60
CA LEU A 149 17.69 -16.93 10.24
C LEU A 149 16.21 -17.30 10.06
N PRO A 150 15.33 -16.95 11.01
CA PRO A 150 13.87 -16.99 10.82
C PRO A 150 13.44 -16.25 9.55
N PHE A 151 12.34 -16.70 8.95
CA PHE A 151 11.72 -15.96 7.84
C PHE A 151 11.26 -14.58 8.31
N GLY A 152 11.51 -13.52 7.53
CA GLY A 152 11.14 -12.15 7.90
C GLY A 152 12.11 -11.48 8.89
N SER A 153 13.30 -12.03 9.11
CA SER A 153 14.31 -11.43 10.00
C SER A 153 14.78 -10.06 9.49
N ARG A 154 15.28 -9.21 10.38
CA ARG A 154 15.59 -7.81 10.09
C ARG A 154 17.08 -7.54 10.22
N ILE A 155 17.66 -6.82 9.27
CA ILE A 155 18.97 -6.17 9.42
C ILE A 155 18.71 -4.73 9.87
N VAL A 156 19.11 -4.37 11.09
CA VAL A 156 18.80 -3.06 11.68
C VAL A 156 20.05 -2.20 11.70
N PHE A 157 19.99 -1.04 11.06
CA PHE A 157 21.01 -0.01 11.25
C PHE A 157 20.62 0.80 12.49
N LYS A 158 21.44 0.74 13.54
CA LYS A 158 21.14 1.41 14.83
C LYS A 158 21.25 2.94 14.74
N ASN A 159 22.04 3.42 13.78
CA ASN A 159 22.29 4.82 13.53
C ASN A 159 22.54 5.06 12.02
N MET A 160 22.51 6.31 11.59
CA MET A 160 22.99 6.72 10.28
C MET A 160 24.23 7.60 10.43
N ALA A 161 25.18 7.43 9.51
CA ALA A 161 26.37 8.25 9.39
C ALA A 161 26.77 8.34 7.91
N LEU A 162 27.45 9.43 7.51
CA LEU A 162 27.97 9.56 6.14
C LEU A 162 29.20 8.66 5.91
N ASP A 163 29.95 8.34 6.96
CA ASP A 163 30.94 7.27 6.95
C ASP A 163 30.27 5.94 7.30
N ILE A 164 30.22 5.03 6.33
CA ILE A 164 29.62 3.70 6.51
C ILE A 164 30.27 2.89 7.64
N ARG A 165 31.54 3.12 7.98
CA ARG A 165 32.23 2.37 9.04
C ARG A 165 31.68 2.69 10.43
N GLN A 166 30.99 3.82 10.57
CA GLN A 166 30.39 4.29 11.81
C GLN A 166 28.92 3.84 11.97
N ILE A 167 28.38 3.09 11.00
CA ILE A 167 27.01 2.56 11.07
C ILE A 167 27.05 1.20 11.76
N ASP A 168 26.36 1.08 12.89
CA ASP A 168 26.22 -0.18 13.61
C ASP A 168 25.09 -1.01 13.02
N ILE A 169 25.38 -2.30 12.80
CA ILE A 169 24.39 -3.28 12.32
C ILE A 169 24.05 -4.25 13.44
N ASP A 170 22.76 -4.49 13.60
CA ASP A 170 22.21 -5.55 14.42
C ASP A 170 21.29 -6.46 13.60
N ILE A 171 21.05 -7.67 14.11
CA ILE A 171 20.12 -8.62 13.51
C ILE A 171 18.99 -8.85 14.48
N GLY A 172 17.76 -8.57 14.03
CA GLY A 172 16.53 -8.86 14.75
C GLY A 172 15.87 -10.13 14.19
N PRO A 173 16.04 -11.31 14.82
CA PRO A 173 15.41 -12.53 14.34
C PRO A 173 13.90 -12.47 14.53
N ALA A 174 13.13 -12.82 13.50
CA ALA A 174 11.67 -12.76 13.53
C ALA A 174 11.00 -13.96 14.24
N HIS A 175 11.50 -14.36 15.41
CA HIS A 175 10.93 -15.48 16.17
C HIS A 175 9.46 -15.27 16.56
N ALA A 176 9.06 -14.03 16.85
CA ALA A 176 7.67 -13.70 17.16
C ALA A 176 6.73 -14.04 15.99
N LEU A 177 7.14 -13.78 14.74
CA LEU A 177 6.35 -14.11 13.56
C LEU A 177 6.09 -15.62 13.46
N GLU A 178 7.10 -16.46 13.72
CA GLU A 178 6.96 -17.93 13.66
C GLU A 178 5.85 -18.47 14.58
N THR A 179 5.54 -17.76 15.67
CA THR A 179 4.46 -18.13 16.60
C THR A 179 3.08 -18.03 15.95
N PHE A 180 2.86 -17.03 15.09
CA PHE A 180 1.57 -16.71 14.49
C PHE A 180 1.31 -17.43 13.16
N LEU A 181 2.36 -17.96 12.53
CA LEU A 181 2.22 -18.69 11.26
C LEU A 181 1.47 -20.01 11.45
N PHE A 182 0.56 -20.35 10.55
CA PHE A 182 -0.20 -21.60 10.62
C PHE A 182 0.60 -22.76 10.00
N SER A 183 0.38 -23.97 10.51
CA SER A 183 0.71 -25.20 9.77
C SER A 183 -0.47 -25.65 8.91
N GLU A 184 -0.24 -26.58 7.99
CA GLU A 184 -1.31 -27.20 7.20
C GLU A 184 -2.40 -27.84 8.06
N ALA A 185 -2.02 -28.46 9.18
CA ALA A 185 -2.98 -29.07 10.11
C ALA A 185 -3.89 -28.01 10.74
N GLN A 186 -3.33 -26.86 11.13
CA GLN A 186 -4.10 -25.76 11.71
C GLN A 186 -5.10 -25.16 10.70
N PHE A 187 -4.73 -25.09 9.41
CA PHE A 187 -5.68 -24.69 8.38
C PHE A 187 -6.84 -25.68 8.25
N LYS A 188 -6.56 -26.98 8.18
CA LYS A 188 -7.61 -28.01 8.09
C LYS A 188 -8.56 -27.98 9.29
N GLU A 189 -8.03 -27.76 10.50
CA GLU A 189 -8.83 -27.59 11.70
C GLU A 189 -9.69 -26.32 11.67
N THR A 190 -9.12 -25.19 11.21
CA THR A 190 -9.78 -23.88 11.23
C THR A 190 -10.81 -23.70 10.10
N TRP A 191 -10.54 -24.27 8.94
CA TRP A 191 -11.35 -24.09 7.72
C TRP A 191 -12.31 -25.24 7.46
N GLY A 192 -12.08 -26.39 8.09
CA GLY A 192 -12.84 -27.61 7.85
C GLY A 192 -12.29 -28.44 6.69
N PRO A 193 -12.84 -29.66 6.49
CA PRO A 193 -12.32 -30.63 5.54
C PRO A 193 -12.59 -30.31 4.06
N ASP A 194 -13.53 -29.41 3.77
CA ASP A 194 -13.99 -29.12 2.41
C ASP A 194 -13.06 -28.18 1.63
N ILE A 195 -12.12 -27.53 2.32
CA ILE A 195 -11.17 -26.60 1.71
C ILE A 195 -9.87 -27.34 1.41
N TYR A 196 -9.62 -27.55 0.12
CA TYR A 196 -8.41 -28.22 -0.37
C TYR A 196 -7.24 -27.23 -0.45
N LEU A 197 -6.19 -27.51 0.31
CA LEU A 197 -4.91 -26.80 0.17
C LEU A 197 -4.16 -27.28 -1.07
N PRO A 198 -3.50 -26.39 -1.82
CA PRO A 198 -2.62 -26.78 -2.91
C PRO A 198 -1.37 -27.50 -2.36
N PRO A 199 -0.57 -28.15 -3.23
CA PRO A 199 0.65 -28.84 -2.82
C PRO A 199 1.60 -27.94 -1.99
N ALA A 200 2.18 -28.53 -0.94
CA ALA A 200 3.16 -27.87 -0.10
C ALA A 200 4.57 -28.04 -0.65
N ILE A 201 5.27 -26.93 -0.86
CA ILE A 201 6.70 -26.90 -1.23
C ILE A 201 7.51 -26.28 -0.10
N ASP A 202 8.74 -26.76 0.10
CA ASP A 202 9.65 -26.15 1.06
C ASP A 202 10.26 -24.88 0.47
N ILE A 203 10.49 -23.87 1.31
CA ILE A 203 11.09 -22.58 0.90
C ILE A 203 12.43 -22.76 0.17
N SER A 204 13.20 -23.81 0.47
CA SER A 204 14.46 -24.12 -0.23
C SER A 204 14.28 -24.54 -1.68
N GLN A 205 13.08 -24.99 -2.07
CA GLN A 205 12.72 -25.33 -3.45
C GLN A 205 12.25 -24.10 -4.24
N VAL A 206 12.10 -22.95 -3.57
CA VAL A 206 11.66 -21.70 -4.20
C VAL A 206 12.88 -20.81 -4.43
N GLN A 207 13.16 -20.50 -5.68
CA GLN A 207 14.22 -19.56 -6.03
C GLN A 207 13.66 -18.14 -6.10
N PHE A 208 14.16 -17.25 -5.24
CA PHE A 208 13.84 -15.83 -5.28
C PHE A 208 14.49 -15.15 -6.48
N LEU A 209 13.74 -14.29 -7.17
CA LEU A 209 14.23 -13.49 -8.29
C LEU A 209 14.18 -11.99 -7.97
N GLU A 210 13.09 -11.49 -7.39
CA GLU A 210 12.88 -10.06 -7.12
C GLU A 210 11.80 -9.80 -6.06
N GLN A 211 11.97 -8.75 -5.24
CA GLN A 211 10.92 -8.21 -4.38
C GLN A 211 10.17 -7.10 -5.13
N ILE A 212 8.92 -7.34 -5.52
CA ILE A 212 8.13 -6.38 -6.32
C ILE A 212 7.40 -5.37 -5.41
N HIS A 213 6.88 -5.85 -4.27
CA HIS A 213 6.10 -5.05 -3.31
C HIS A 213 6.30 -5.59 -1.88
N ASP A 214 5.74 -4.96 -0.85
CA ASP A 214 5.92 -5.37 0.56
C ASP A 214 5.48 -6.82 0.86
N SER A 215 4.51 -7.34 0.12
CA SER A 215 3.96 -8.69 0.26
C SER A 215 4.28 -9.62 -0.90
N THR A 216 4.90 -9.12 -1.97
CA THR A 216 4.91 -9.79 -3.29
C THR A 216 6.32 -9.95 -3.84
N CYS A 217 6.72 -11.20 -4.10
CA CYS A 217 8.02 -11.55 -4.69
C CYS A 217 7.83 -12.26 -6.03
N LEU A 218 8.66 -11.97 -7.02
CA LEU A 218 8.83 -12.83 -8.19
C LEU A 218 9.76 -13.99 -7.80
N VAL A 219 9.31 -15.21 -8.06
CA VAL A 219 10.05 -16.44 -7.75
C VAL A 219 10.03 -17.40 -8.92
N ARG A 220 10.90 -18.40 -8.86
CA ARG A 220 10.95 -19.52 -9.79
C ARG A 220 10.86 -20.85 -9.03
N VAL A 221 9.97 -21.72 -9.50
CA VAL A 221 9.79 -23.10 -9.00
C VAL A 221 9.79 -24.02 -10.22
N ASP A 222 10.68 -25.00 -10.24
CA ASP A 222 10.84 -25.95 -11.35
C ASP A 222 10.95 -25.29 -12.75
N GLY A 223 11.68 -24.17 -12.82
CA GLY A 223 11.87 -23.42 -14.07
C GLY A 223 10.73 -22.46 -14.45
N VAL A 224 9.60 -22.48 -13.74
CA VAL A 224 8.41 -21.65 -14.00
C VAL A 224 8.37 -20.45 -13.07
N HIS A 225 8.02 -19.27 -13.60
CA HIS A 225 7.86 -18.05 -12.81
C HIS A 225 6.52 -18.00 -12.10
N TYR A 226 6.54 -17.61 -10.83
CA TYR A 226 5.36 -17.40 -10.01
C TYR A 226 5.49 -16.11 -9.20
N ILE A 227 4.35 -15.62 -8.72
CA ILE A 227 4.31 -14.62 -7.67
C ILE A 227 4.20 -15.33 -6.31
N LEU A 228 5.18 -15.15 -5.43
CA LEU A 228 5.07 -15.55 -4.03
C LEU A 228 4.48 -14.38 -3.23
N LYS A 229 3.28 -14.59 -2.68
CA LYS A 229 2.74 -13.72 -1.63
C LYS A 229 3.20 -14.20 -0.26
N ALA A 230 3.87 -13.33 0.49
CA ALA A 230 4.35 -13.59 1.84
C ALA A 230 4.48 -12.29 2.64
N LEU A 231 4.05 -12.31 3.90
CA LEU A 231 4.08 -11.16 4.81
C LEU A 231 5.02 -11.41 5.99
N THR A 232 5.76 -10.38 6.38
CA THR A 232 6.66 -10.41 7.55
C THR A 232 5.99 -9.89 8.84
N SER A 233 4.70 -9.54 8.77
CA SER A 233 3.84 -9.08 9.86
C SER A 233 2.37 -9.22 9.44
N PHE A 234 1.46 -9.39 10.39
CA PHE A 234 0.01 -9.53 10.14
C PHE A 234 -0.35 -10.60 9.11
N SER A 235 0.19 -11.81 9.28
CA SER A 235 -0.06 -12.96 8.38
C SER A 235 -1.54 -13.34 8.28
N LYS A 236 -2.39 -12.86 9.18
CA LYS A 236 -3.86 -13.00 9.11
C LYS A 236 -4.45 -12.50 7.78
N TYR A 237 -3.93 -11.42 7.20
CA TYR A 237 -4.44 -10.87 5.94
C TYR A 237 -4.11 -11.78 4.76
N LEU A 238 -2.87 -12.30 4.74
CA LEU A 238 -2.40 -13.28 3.77
C LEU A 238 -3.25 -14.57 3.83
N TYR A 239 -3.55 -15.07 5.03
CA TYR A 239 -4.37 -16.28 5.19
C TYR A 239 -5.83 -16.06 4.84
N HIS A 240 -6.36 -14.86 5.06
CA HIS A 240 -7.69 -14.49 4.58
C HIS A 240 -7.77 -14.51 3.06
N GLU A 241 -6.80 -13.90 2.37
CA GLU A 241 -6.71 -13.94 0.91
C GLU A 241 -6.57 -15.38 0.38
N LEU A 242 -5.69 -16.18 0.99
CA LEU A 242 -5.52 -17.59 0.65
C LEU A 242 -6.85 -18.34 0.71
N LYS A 243 -7.59 -18.20 1.82
CA LYS A 243 -8.92 -18.83 1.96
C LYS A 243 -9.87 -18.34 0.87
N LEU A 244 -9.95 -17.03 0.66
CA LEU A 244 -10.87 -16.44 -0.30
C LEU A 244 -10.62 -16.99 -1.71
N LEU A 245 -9.37 -17.02 -2.17
CA LEU A 245 -9.03 -17.54 -3.49
C LEU A 245 -9.28 -19.06 -3.64
N LEU A 246 -9.12 -19.84 -2.56
CA LEU A 246 -9.41 -21.27 -2.58
C LEU A 246 -10.91 -21.59 -2.62
N THR A 247 -11.74 -20.72 -2.05
CA THR A 247 -13.19 -20.95 -1.96
C THR A 247 -14.00 -20.26 -3.05
N MET A 248 -13.43 -19.25 -3.72
CA MET A 248 -14.12 -18.51 -4.76
C MET A 248 -14.26 -19.34 -6.03
N LYS A 249 -15.42 -19.21 -6.70
CA LYS A 249 -15.58 -19.82 -8.02
C LYS A 249 -14.57 -19.19 -9.00
N PRO A 250 -13.92 -19.95 -9.88
CA PRO A 250 -13.00 -19.38 -10.86
C PRO A 250 -13.67 -18.38 -11.79
N HIS A 251 -12.96 -17.31 -12.15
CA HIS A 251 -13.39 -16.32 -13.15
C HIS A 251 -12.18 -15.78 -13.91
N PRO A 252 -12.27 -15.57 -15.24
CA PRO A 252 -11.12 -15.19 -16.07
C PRO A 252 -10.50 -13.82 -15.76
N ASN A 253 -11.20 -12.95 -15.02
CA ASN A 253 -10.72 -11.62 -14.61
C ASN A 253 -10.42 -11.50 -13.11
N VAL A 254 -10.35 -12.62 -12.42
CA VAL A 254 -9.93 -12.72 -11.02
C VAL A 254 -8.71 -13.64 -10.98
N MET A 255 -7.75 -13.33 -10.12
CA MET A 255 -6.56 -14.16 -9.93
C MET A 255 -6.93 -15.63 -9.73
N SER A 256 -6.22 -16.51 -10.44
CA SER A 256 -6.40 -17.95 -10.36
C SER A 256 -6.10 -18.49 -8.95
N SER A 257 -6.64 -19.67 -8.65
CA SER A 257 -6.40 -20.32 -7.37
C SER A 257 -4.89 -20.52 -7.12
N PRO A 258 -4.41 -20.37 -5.86
CA PRO A 258 -3.02 -20.60 -5.52
C PRO A 258 -2.49 -21.96 -5.99
N VAL A 259 -1.27 -21.96 -6.51
CA VAL A 259 -0.64 -23.14 -7.12
C VAL A 259 0.10 -23.99 -6.07
N HIS A 260 0.71 -23.34 -5.09
CA HIS A 260 1.43 -23.99 -4.00
C HIS A 260 1.25 -23.20 -2.69
N ILE A 261 1.30 -23.89 -1.55
CA ILE A 261 1.65 -23.26 -0.29
C ILE A 261 3.16 -23.41 -0.06
N VAL A 262 3.81 -22.33 0.35
CA VAL A 262 5.24 -22.33 0.66
C VAL A 262 5.42 -22.51 2.15
N THR A 263 6.25 -23.47 2.51
CA THR A 263 6.46 -23.88 3.89
C THR A 263 7.91 -23.72 4.33
N LYS A 264 8.12 -23.53 5.63
CA LYS A 264 9.44 -23.54 6.25
C LYS A 264 9.36 -24.28 7.57
N GLN A 265 10.36 -25.13 7.84
CA GLN A 265 10.55 -25.65 9.19
C GLN A 265 10.99 -24.50 10.11
N VAL A 266 10.13 -24.11 11.05
CA VAL A 266 10.43 -23.04 11.99
C VAL A 266 11.10 -23.60 13.24
N LYS A 267 11.94 -22.78 13.87
CA LYS A 267 12.63 -23.18 15.11
C LYS A 267 11.68 -23.12 16.30
N PHE A 268 10.80 -22.13 16.33
CA PHE A 268 9.83 -21.98 17.40
C PHE A 268 8.57 -22.85 17.16
N GLY A 269 8.19 -23.64 18.17
CA GLY A 269 7.02 -24.54 18.10
C GLY A 269 7.23 -25.81 17.25
N ALA A 270 8.44 -26.05 16.74
CA ALA A 270 8.84 -27.25 16.00
C ALA A 270 7.87 -27.68 14.87
N LYS A 271 7.20 -26.71 14.23
CA LYS A 271 6.21 -26.96 13.17
C LYS A 271 6.77 -26.65 11.79
N ARG A 272 6.18 -27.27 10.77
CA ARG A 272 6.30 -26.82 9.38
C ARG A 272 5.25 -25.74 9.15
N ALA A 273 5.68 -24.48 9.16
CA ALA A 273 4.80 -23.32 9.05
C ALA A 273 4.63 -22.91 7.57
N VAL A 274 3.42 -22.47 7.21
CA VAL A 274 3.09 -21.89 5.92
C VAL A 274 3.43 -20.40 5.96
N ILE A 275 4.46 -20.01 5.21
CA ILE A 275 4.95 -18.62 5.17
C ILE A 275 4.30 -17.79 4.06
N GLY A 276 3.68 -18.46 3.08
CA GLY A 276 3.18 -17.84 1.87
C GLY A 276 2.53 -18.83 0.93
N PHE A 277 2.09 -18.34 -0.21
CA PHE A 277 1.56 -19.15 -1.32
C PHE A 277 1.95 -18.54 -2.66
N THR A 278 2.00 -19.36 -3.70
CA THR A 278 2.35 -18.92 -5.05
C THR A 278 1.12 -18.74 -5.92
N LEU A 279 1.12 -17.67 -6.71
CA LEU A 279 0.12 -17.32 -7.71
C LEU A 279 0.74 -17.29 -9.10
N GLU A 280 -0.12 -17.35 -10.12
CA GLU A 280 0.29 -17.16 -11.52
C GLU A 280 1.01 -15.81 -11.70
N TYR A 281 2.08 -15.82 -12.48
CA TYR A 281 2.81 -14.61 -12.84
C TYR A 281 2.27 -14.03 -14.15
N HIS A 282 1.92 -12.73 -14.12
CA HIS A 282 1.48 -11.98 -15.28
C HIS A 282 2.55 -10.95 -15.69
N GLU A 283 3.17 -11.19 -16.84
CA GLU A 283 4.42 -10.51 -17.27
C GLU A 283 4.28 -9.01 -17.57
N HIS A 284 3.09 -8.55 -17.94
CA HIS A 284 2.88 -7.15 -18.31
C HIS A 284 2.86 -6.21 -17.11
N GLY A 285 2.77 -6.72 -15.88
CA GLY A 285 2.70 -5.92 -14.67
C GLY A 285 1.35 -5.24 -14.44
N THR A 286 1.34 -4.16 -13.66
CA THR A 286 0.11 -3.51 -13.19
C THR A 286 -0.42 -2.45 -14.18
N MET A 287 -1.74 -2.29 -14.24
CA MET A 287 -2.38 -1.25 -15.04
C MET A 287 -1.95 0.16 -14.64
N ARG A 288 -1.57 0.36 -13.38
CA ARG A 288 -1.04 1.64 -12.88
C ARG A 288 0.08 2.20 -13.74
N ASP A 289 0.96 1.35 -14.25
CA ASP A 289 2.10 1.75 -15.08
C ASP A 289 1.78 1.70 -16.57
N ILE A 290 0.92 0.77 -16.99
CA ILE A 290 0.58 0.54 -18.41
C ILE A 290 -0.38 1.61 -18.94
N VAL A 291 -1.45 1.91 -18.20
CA VAL A 291 -2.49 2.87 -18.60
C VAL A 291 -1.91 4.26 -18.89
N PRO A 292 -1.12 4.90 -18.01
CA PRO A 292 -0.52 6.19 -18.32
C PRO A 292 0.55 6.15 -19.41
N LEU A 293 1.30 5.04 -19.54
CA LEU A 293 2.28 4.86 -20.61
C LEU A 293 1.59 4.87 -21.99
N LEU A 294 0.51 4.10 -22.14
CA LEU A 294 -0.29 4.09 -23.37
C LEU A 294 -1.04 5.42 -23.55
N GLY A 295 -1.52 5.99 -22.45
CA GLY A 295 -2.21 7.27 -22.44
C GLY A 295 -1.36 8.41 -22.97
N SER A 296 -0.11 8.52 -22.50
CA SER A 296 0.86 9.55 -22.89
C SER A 296 1.48 9.33 -24.27
N SER A 297 1.60 8.08 -24.72
CA SER A 297 2.06 7.75 -26.08
C SER A 297 0.97 7.81 -27.15
N GLY A 298 -0.28 8.13 -26.77
CA GLY A 298 -1.41 8.17 -27.70
C GLY A 298 -1.90 6.80 -28.15
N ASN A 299 -1.39 5.71 -27.56
CA ASN A 299 -1.67 4.33 -27.95
C ASN A 299 -2.80 3.67 -27.15
N LEU A 300 -3.36 4.35 -26.16
CA LEU A 300 -4.50 3.83 -25.40
C LEU A 300 -5.79 3.95 -26.22
N THR A 301 -6.25 2.82 -26.76
CA THR A 301 -7.41 2.76 -27.64
C THR A 301 -8.73 2.63 -26.87
N SER A 302 -9.84 3.07 -27.46
CA SER A 302 -11.16 2.86 -26.87
C SER A 302 -11.53 1.37 -26.75
N THR A 303 -11.06 0.52 -27.66
CA THR A 303 -11.23 -0.94 -27.57
C THR A 303 -10.62 -1.49 -26.29
N GLU A 304 -9.38 -1.12 -25.97
CA GLU A 304 -8.72 -1.54 -24.72
C GLU A 304 -9.44 -0.97 -23.49
N GLN A 305 -9.81 0.32 -23.51
CA GLN A 305 -10.51 0.97 -22.40
C GLN A 305 -11.82 0.24 -22.07
N PHE A 306 -12.66 -0.04 -23.07
CA PHE A 306 -13.92 -0.77 -22.86
C PHE A 306 -13.69 -2.24 -22.50
N LYS A 307 -12.70 -2.91 -23.10
CA LYS A 307 -12.34 -4.29 -22.75
C LYS A 307 -12.00 -4.39 -21.26
N TRP A 308 -11.09 -3.56 -20.79
CA TRP A 308 -10.65 -3.56 -19.39
C TRP A 308 -11.78 -3.14 -18.44
N ALA A 309 -12.53 -2.09 -18.76
CA ALA A 309 -13.67 -1.65 -17.96
C ALA A 309 -14.70 -2.78 -17.73
N ILE A 310 -15.04 -3.51 -18.79
CA ILE A 310 -15.99 -4.63 -18.74
C ILE A 310 -15.41 -5.81 -17.95
N GLN A 311 -14.14 -6.15 -18.16
CA GLN A 311 -13.46 -7.25 -17.47
C GLN A 311 -13.38 -7.01 -15.96
N ILE A 312 -13.00 -5.79 -15.55
CA ILE A 312 -12.93 -5.38 -14.14
C ILE A 312 -14.33 -5.41 -13.51
N GLY A 313 -15.32 -4.78 -14.16
CA GLY A 313 -16.70 -4.80 -13.66
C GLY A 313 -17.29 -6.21 -13.55
N SER A 314 -16.95 -7.11 -14.49
CA SER A 314 -17.34 -8.52 -14.44
C SER A 314 -16.70 -9.28 -13.29
N GLY A 315 -15.39 -9.10 -13.06
CA GLY A 315 -14.67 -9.72 -11.94
C GLY A 315 -15.22 -9.27 -10.58
N LEU A 316 -15.51 -7.98 -10.44
CA LEU A 316 -16.08 -7.40 -9.21
C LEU A 316 -17.48 -7.94 -8.91
N LEU A 317 -18.36 -7.98 -9.92
CA LEU A 317 -19.69 -8.58 -9.81
C LEU A 317 -19.61 -10.06 -9.43
N HIS A 318 -18.70 -10.80 -10.07
CA HIS A 318 -18.49 -12.22 -9.80
C HIS A 318 -18.04 -12.49 -8.35
N LEU A 319 -17.09 -11.71 -7.83
CA LEU A 319 -16.66 -11.83 -6.43
C LEU A 319 -17.86 -11.75 -5.50
N ARG A 320 -18.69 -10.70 -5.67
CA ARG A 320 -19.83 -10.44 -4.81
C ARG A 320 -20.86 -11.56 -4.86
N GLU A 321 -21.21 -12.02 -6.06
CA GLU A 321 -22.25 -13.03 -6.27
C GLU A 321 -21.82 -14.45 -5.88
N THR A 322 -20.53 -14.73 -5.86
CA THR A 322 -20.04 -16.10 -5.63
C THR A 322 -19.37 -16.31 -4.27
N SER A 323 -18.86 -15.26 -3.64
CA SER A 323 -18.20 -15.35 -2.33
C SER A 323 -18.98 -14.69 -1.19
N GLY A 324 -19.97 -13.85 -1.50
CA GLY A 324 -20.63 -13.02 -0.48
C GLY A 324 -19.67 -12.07 0.24
N ASN A 325 -18.54 -11.76 -0.39
CA ASN A 325 -17.48 -10.90 0.12
C ASN A 325 -17.37 -9.63 -0.74
N PHE A 326 -16.57 -8.67 -0.27
CA PHE A 326 -16.34 -7.38 -0.91
C PHE A 326 -14.86 -7.23 -1.32
N TYR A 327 -14.60 -6.34 -2.27
CA TYR A 327 -13.27 -5.97 -2.71
C TYR A 327 -12.89 -4.57 -2.22
N PRO A 328 -12.16 -4.43 -1.09
CA PRO A 328 -12.05 -3.15 -0.39
C PRO A 328 -11.06 -2.14 -0.99
N ASP A 329 -10.25 -2.55 -1.96
CA ASP A 329 -9.09 -1.78 -2.44
C ASP A 329 -8.97 -1.78 -3.97
N LEU A 330 -10.06 -1.40 -4.66
CA LEU A 330 -10.11 -1.32 -6.12
C LEU A 330 -9.35 -0.12 -6.67
N ARG A 331 -8.16 -0.39 -7.21
CA ARG A 331 -7.27 0.58 -7.87
C ARG A 331 -6.47 -0.08 -8.99
N LEU A 332 -5.86 0.74 -9.86
CA LEU A 332 -5.05 0.24 -10.97
C LEU A 332 -3.76 -0.50 -10.53
N ASP A 333 -3.28 -0.28 -9.30
CA ASP A 333 -2.17 -1.04 -8.71
C ASP A 333 -2.54 -2.52 -8.50
N ASN A 334 -3.82 -2.80 -8.23
CA ASN A 334 -4.33 -4.14 -7.90
C ASN A 334 -4.97 -4.84 -9.11
N ILE A 335 -4.61 -4.40 -10.31
CA ILE A 335 -5.04 -5.01 -11.58
C ILE A 335 -3.81 -5.22 -12.44
N VAL A 336 -3.55 -6.48 -12.81
CA VAL A 336 -2.45 -6.86 -13.70
C VAL A 336 -2.98 -7.27 -15.06
N LEU A 337 -2.09 -7.29 -16.06
CA LEU A 337 -2.43 -7.72 -17.42
C LEU A 337 -1.88 -9.12 -17.72
N SER A 338 -2.77 -10.02 -18.14
CA SER A 338 -2.38 -11.34 -18.66
C SER A 338 -1.52 -11.24 -19.93
N SER A 339 -0.99 -12.35 -20.42
CA SER A 339 -0.28 -12.40 -21.72
C SER A 339 -1.15 -11.90 -22.89
N ASN A 340 -2.47 -12.13 -22.83
CA ASN A 340 -3.45 -11.62 -23.80
C ASN A 340 -3.94 -10.18 -23.49
N ARG A 341 -3.28 -9.51 -22.54
CA ARG A 341 -3.66 -8.17 -22.05
C ARG A 341 -5.10 -8.12 -21.57
N ASP A 342 -5.55 -9.18 -20.89
CA ASP A 342 -6.80 -9.20 -20.14
C ASP A 342 -6.56 -8.66 -18.74
N ALA A 343 -7.54 -7.92 -18.20
CA ALA A 343 -7.50 -7.40 -16.85
C ALA A 343 -7.72 -8.52 -15.83
N ILE A 344 -6.79 -8.69 -14.89
CA ILE A 344 -6.86 -9.67 -13.81
C ILE A 344 -6.80 -8.92 -12.47
N MET A 345 -7.87 -9.02 -11.68
CA MET A 345 -7.91 -8.49 -10.32
C MET A 345 -7.05 -9.35 -9.40
N VAL A 346 -6.18 -8.72 -8.63
CA VAL A 346 -5.26 -9.37 -7.67
C VAL A 346 -5.44 -8.76 -6.27
N ASP A 347 -4.65 -9.16 -5.29
CA ASP A 347 -4.55 -8.47 -4.00
C ASP A 347 -5.88 -8.38 -3.24
N PHE A 348 -6.40 -9.54 -2.82
CA PHE A 348 -7.62 -9.63 -2.03
C PHE A 348 -7.34 -9.57 -0.52
N GLU A 349 -6.16 -9.07 -0.13
CA GLU A 349 -5.78 -8.90 1.26
C GLU A 349 -6.54 -7.70 1.83
N GLN A 350 -7.42 -7.93 2.79
CA GLN A 350 -8.31 -6.91 3.36
C GLN A 350 -7.59 -5.99 4.38
N ARG A 351 -6.35 -5.58 4.08
CA ARG A 351 -5.45 -4.91 5.03
C ARG A 351 -5.71 -3.41 5.19
N GLY A 352 -6.26 -2.75 4.18
CA GLY A 352 -6.47 -1.31 4.23
C GLY A 352 -7.55 -0.81 3.29
N VAL A 353 -7.78 0.50 3.36
CA VAL A 353 -8.63 1.26 2.46
C VAL A 353 -7.79 2.40 1.92
N TRP A 354 -7.66 2.48 0.60
CA TRP A 354 -6.97 3.61 -0.01
C TRP A 354 -7.94 4.79 -0.13
N CYS A 355 -7.85 5.75 0.77
CA CYS A 355 -8.86 6.79 0.98
C CYS A 355 -9.13 7.64 -0.28
N GLU A 356 -8.15 7.74 -1.18
CA GLU A 356 -8.31 8.41 -2.46
C GLU A 356 -9.31 7.74 -3.38
N PHE A 357 -9.39 6.41 -3.39
CA PHE A 357 -10.32 5.64 -4.22
C PHE A 357 -11.63 5.35 -3.49
N ALA A 358 -11.56 5.25 -2.16
CA ALA A 358 -12.67 4.84 -1.32
C ALA A 358 -13.88 5.78 -1.38
N ALA A 359 -15.05 5.18 -1.17
CA ALA A 359 -16.31 5.89 -1.09
C ALA A 359 -16.39 6.74 0.19
N PRO A 360 -17.13 7.86 0.18
CA PRO A 360 -17.26 8.76 1.33
C PRO A 360 -17.78 8.04 2.59
N GLU A 361 -18.69 7.09 2.45
CA GLU A 361 -19.21 6.30 3.57
C GLU A 361 -18.17 5.36 4.20
N VAL A 362 -17.25 4.79 3.41
CA VAL A 362 -16.12 4.00 3.91
C VAL A 362 -15.13 4.93 4.62
N ASN A 363 -14.82 6.07 3.98
CA ASN A 363 -13.92 7.07 4.54
C ASN A 363 -14.44 7.64 5.86
N ALA A 364 -15.76 7.84 6.00
CA ALA A 364 -16.34 8.30 7.26
C ALA A 364 -15.99 7.35 8.42
N VAL A 365 -16.20 6.03 8.23
CA VAL A 365 -15.84 5.02 9.24
C VAL A 365 -14.33 4.97 9.45
N GLU A 366 -13.55 5.00 8.38
CA GLU A 366 -12.08 4.98 8.43
C GLU A 366 -11.53 6.17 9.22
N TYR A 367 -12.13 7.36 9.09
CA TYR A 367 -11.71 8.54 9.84
C TYR A 367 -11.93 8.36 11.34
N ILE A 368 -13.10 7.84 11.75
CA ILE A 368 -13.37 7.52 13.15
C ILE A 368 -12.37 6.46 13.65
N ARG A 369 -12.12 5.40 12.86
CA ARG A 369 -11.18 4.33 13.20
C ARG A 369 -9.76 4.85 13.43
N MET A 370 -9.27 5.73 12.56
CA MET A 370 -7.92 6.29 12.66
C MET A 370 -7.76 7.18 13.89
N VAL A 371 -8.78 7.95 14.27
CA VAL A 371 -8.75 8.75 15.50
C VAL A 371 -8.84 7.84 16.73
N ALA A 372 -9.72 6.84 16.71
CA ALA A 372 -9.89 5.87 17.80
C ALA A 372 -8.64 5.04 18.10
N THR A 373 -7.74 4.87 17.12
CA THR A 373 -6.51 4.08 17.25
C THR A 373 -5.23 4.91 17.18
N GLY A 374 -5.34 6.24 17.10
CA GLY A 374 -4.21 7.14 16.98
C GLY A 374 -3.49 7.33 18.32
N GLU A 375 -2.25 6.84 18.43
CA GLU A 375 -1.45 6.97 19.65
C GLU A 375 -1.16 8.44 20.03
N GLU A 376 -1.09 9.31 19.02
CA GLU A 376 -0.81 10.75 19.17
C GLU A 376 -2.06 11.60 19.47
N VAL A 377 -3.24 10.99 19.48
CA VAL A 377 -4.51 11.66 19.82
C VAL A 377 -4.70 11.65 21.34
N PRO A 378 -5.13 12.77 21.97
CA PRO A 378 -5.45 12.80 23.40
C PRO A 378 -6.41 11.68 23.82
N GLU A 379 -6.16 11.08 25.00
CA GLU A 379 -6.88 9.90 25.50
C GLU A 379 -8.40 10.10 25.53
N ASP A 380 -8.85 11.24 26.05
CA ASP A 380 -10.27 11.58 26.19
C ASP A 380 -10.99 11.65 24.84
N ILE A 381 -10.31 12.18 23.82
CA ILE A 381 -10.81 12.18 22.44
C ILE A 381 -10.81 10.75 21.91
N ARG A 382 -9.71 10.02 22.07
CA ARG A 382 -9.56 8.65 21.57
C ARG A 382 -10.63 7.72 22.12
N GLU A 383 -10.90 7.76 23.42
CA GLU A 383 -11.95 6.98 24.09
C GLU A 383 -13.34 7.28 23.52
N GLY A 384 -13.64 8.55 23.22
CA GLY A 384 -14.90 8.96 22.59
C GLY A 384 -15.09 8.33 21.21
N PHE A 385 -14.05 8.39 20.36
CA PHE A 385 -14.07 7.78 19.02
C PHE A 385 -14.05 6.24 19.08
N ALA A 386 -13.33 5.65 20.04
CA ALA A 386 -13.33 4.21 20.28
C ALA A 386 -14.71 3.67 20.68
N SER A 387 -15.44 4.40 21.55
CA SER A 387 -16.82 4.06 21.89
C SER A 387 -17.75 4.11 20.68
N ARG A 388 -17.55 5.08 19.77
CA ARG A 388 -18.30 5.15 18.50
C ARG A 388 -17.94 3.98 17.58
N MET A 389 -16.67 3.62 17.46
CA MET A 389 -16.23 2.46 16.67
C MET A 389 -16.80 1.15 17.20
N GLU A 390 -16.83 0.95 18.51
CA GLU A 390 -17.38 -0.27 19.13
C GLU A 390 -18.87 -0.43 18.83
N LYS A 391 -19.63 0.67 18.66
CA LYS A 391 -21.03 0.62 18.21
C LYS A 391 -21.15 0.26 16.74
N LEU A 392 -20.24 0.74 15.89
CA LEU A 392 -20.26 0.50 14.44
C LEU A 392 -19.78 -0.92 14.09
N CYS A 393 -18.75 -1.40 14.78
CA CYS A 393 -18.15 -2.72 14.59
C CYS A 393 -17.70 -3.26 15.95
N PRO A 394 -18.56 -4.01 16.66
CA PRO A 394 -18.21 -4.57 17.95
C PRO A 394 -16.98 -5.48 17.89
N GLY A 395 -16.02 -5.29 18.81
CA GLY A 395 -14.77 -6.04 18.83
C GLY A 395 -13.78 -5.65 17.71
N TYR A 396 -13.89 -4.46 17.13
CA TYR A 396 -13.01 -4.01 16.05
C TYR A 396 -11.52 -4.02 16.44
N GLU A 397 -11.20 -3.75 17.71
CA GLU A 397 -9.81 -3.73 18.21
C GLU A 397 -9.13 -5.10 18.05
N ASP A 398 -9.88 -6.19 18.27
CA ASP A 398 -9.38 -7.55 18.09
C ASP A 398 -9.08 -7.83 16.60
N LEU A 399 -9.90 -7.30 15.70
CA LEU A 399 -9.69 -7.43 14.26
C LEU A 399 -8.47 -6.65 13.77
N LEU A 400 -8.16 -5.50 14.40
CA LEU A 400 -7.01 -4.66 14.04
C LEU A 400 -5.70 -5.15 14.67
N SER A 401 -5.67 -5.26 16.00
CA SER A 401 -4.44 -5.43 16.77
C SER A 401 -3.87 -6.84 16.79
N ARG A 402 -4.73 -7.87 16.67
CA ARG A 402 -4.27 -9.27 16.80
C ARG A 402 -3.47 -9.69 15.58
N GLU A 403 -2.27 -10.22 15.79
CA GLU A 403 -1.43 -10.83 14.75
C GLU A 403 -1.97 -12.20 14.30
N LYS A 404 -2.53 -12.95 15.26
CA LYS A 404 -3.00 -14.32 15.05
C LYS A 404 -4.22 -14.35 14.14
N TYR A 405 -4.21 -15.26 13.16
CA TYR A 405 -5.37 -15.55 12.33
C TYR A 405 -6.48 -16.27 13.11
N THR A 406 -7.71 -15.80 12.92
CA THR A 406 -8.92 -16.21 13.65
C THR A 406 -10.09 -16.56 12.73
N ASN A 407 -9.92 -16.43 11.41
CA ASN A 407 -10.96 -16.73 10.41
C ASN A 407 -12.31 -16.04 10.69
N PRO A 408 -12.34 -14.72 10.91
CA PRO A 408 -13.59 -14.00 11.19
C PRO A 408 -14.55 -14.06 9.99
N PRO A 409 -15.87 -14.14 10.23
CA PRO A 409 -16.87 -14.05 9.17
C PRO A 409 -16.80 -12.67 8.51
N GLY A 410 -16.51 -12.63 7.21
CA GLY A 410 -16.36 -11.38 6.43
C GLY A 410 -14.93 -10.83 6.35
N GLY A 411 -13.99 -11.33 7.16
CA GLY A 411 -12.57 -10.96 7.13
C GLY A 411 -12.18 -9.85 8.12
N TYR A 412 -11.28 -8.95 7.74
CA TYR A 412 -10.56 -8.08 8.68
C TYR A 412 -10.68 -6.58 8.43
N ASN A 413 -11.28 -6.14 7.33
CA ASN A 413 -11.40 -4.71 7.05
C ASN A 413 -12.58 -4.10 7.84
N VAL A 414 -12.26 -3.53 9.01
CA VAL A 414 -13.24 -2.95 9.95
C VAL A 414 -14.19 -1.94 9.30
N SER A 415 -13.66 -1.06 8.45
CA SER A 415 -14.45 0.01 7.81
C SER A 415 -15.51 -0.56 6.87
N TRP A 416 -15.18 -1.65 6.17
CA TRP A 416 -16.11 -2.37 5.30
C TRP A 416 -17.06 -3.30 6.07
N LEU A 417 -16.59 -3.93 7.15
CA LEU A 417 -17.43 -4.75 8.04
C LEU A 417 -18.49 -3.92 8.78
N SER A 418 -18.27 -2.62 8.92
CA SER A 418 -19.25 -1.68 9.49
C SER A 418 -20.39 -1.34 8.53
N LEU A 419 -20.29 -1.72 7.25
CA LEU A 419 -21.28 -1.47 6.21
C LEU A 419 -22.19 -2.67 6.00
N ASP A 420 -23.47 -2.43 5.70
CA ASP A 420 -24.37 -3.49 5.24
C ASP A 420 -24.06 -3.89 3.77
N PRO A 421 -24.56 -5.04 3.28
CA PRO A 421 -24.23 -5.50 1.94
C PRO A 421 -24.56 -4.49 0.83
N ALA A 422 -25.63 -3.72 0.94
CA ALA A 422 -26.01 -2.73 -0.07
C ALA A 422 -25.05 -1.54 -0.09
N GLU A 423 -24.61 -1.10 1.08
CA GLU A 423 -23.57 -0.08 1.22
C GLU A 423 -22.22 -0.56 0.67
N GLN A 424 -21.84 -1.81 0.93
CA GLN A 424 -20.62 -2.38 0.36
C GLN A 424 -20.64 -2.35 -1.17
N GLU A 425 -21.77 -2.69 -1.81
CA GLU A 425 -21.89 -2.56 -3.28
C GLU A 425 -21.76 -1.13 -3.74
N ALA A 426 -22.47 -0.20 -3.09
CA ALA A 426 -22.44 1.19 -3.46
C ALA A 426 -21.01 1.75 -3.36
N ALA A 427 -20.23 1.29 -2.38
CA ALA A 427 -18.83 1.62 -2.22
C ALA A 427 -17.94 0.99 -3.31
N GLU A 428 -18.17 -0.27 -3.68
CA GLU A 428 -17.49 -0.94 -4.81
C GLU A 428 -17.77 -0.22 -6.14
N VAL A 429 -19.02 0.18 -6.38
CA VAL A 429 -19.42 0.96 -7.55
C VAL A 429 -18.72 2.31 -7.58
N TYR A 430 -18.57 2.97 -6.43
CA TYR A 430 -17.83 4.23 -6.35
C TYR A 430 -16.37 4.05 -6.75
N MET A 431 -15.68 3.03 -6.21
CA MET A 431 -14.30 2.74 -6.59
C MET A 431 -14.19 2.36 -8.07
N LEU A 432 -15.14 1.57 -8.59
CA LEU A 432 -15.22 1.24 -10.01
C LEU A 432 -15.30 2.53 -10.85
N GLY A 433 -16.16 3.48 -10.48
CA GLY A 433 -16.24 4.78 -11.15
C GLY A 433 -14.90 5.53 -11.19
N ARG A 434 -14.13 5.49 -10.10
CA ARG A 434 -12.77 6.10 -10.04
C ARG A 434 -11.77 5.37 -10.93
N VAL A 435 -11.83 4.03 -10.97
CA VAL A 435 -11.00 3.22 -11.90
C VAL A 435 -11.37 3.50 -13.35
N LEU A 436 -12.67 3.56 -13.68
CA LEU A 436 -13.15 3.90 -15.02
C LEU A 436 -12.62 5.27 -15.44
N TRP A 437 -12.67 6.27 -14.56
CA TRP A 437 -12.07 7.58 -14.85
C TRP A 437 -10.57 7.47 -15.17
N CYS A 438 -9.80 6.70 -14.38
CA CYS A 438 -8.37 6.52 -14.63
C CYS A 438 -8.10 5.86 -15.99
N LEU A 439 -8.87 4.83 -16.35
CA LEU A 439 -8.77 4.16 -17.64
C LEU A 439 -9.08 5.10 -18.82
N PHE A 440 -10.14 5.88 -18.71
CA PHE A 440 -10.60 6.74 -19.82
C PHE A 440 -9.80 8.04 -19.97
N GLU A 441 -9.21 8.55 -18.88
CA GLU A 441 -8.28 9.67 -18.93
C GLU A 441 -6.83 9.24 -19.20
N GLY A 442 -6.50 7.96 -19.01
CA GLY A 442 -5.17 7.42 -19.24
C GLY A 442 -4.17 7.86 -18.17
N VAL A 443 -4.51 7.68 -16.89
CA VAL A 443 -3.72 8.13 -15.73
C VAL A 443 -3.64 7.03 -14.66
N SER A 444 -2.61 7.06 -13.80
CA SER A 444 -2.40 6.02 -12.76
C SER A 444 -3.40 6.06 -11.61
N ALA A 445 -3.83 7.25 -11.21
CA ALA A 445 -4.62 7.49 -10.01
C ALA A 445 -5.47 8.75 -10.16
N PRO A 446 -6.53 8.92 -9.34
CA PRO A 446 -7.44 10.04 -9.45
C PRO A 446 -6.91 11.38 -8.92
N GLN A 447 -5.78 11.38 -8.18
CA GLN A 447 -5.11 12.57 -7.68
C GLN A 447 -3.84 12.84 -8.48
N LYS A 448 -3.45 14.12 -8.58
CA LYS A 448 -2.25 14.54 -9.33
C LYS A 448 -0.97 13.95 -8.75
N ALA A 449 -0.89 13.97 -7.42
CA ALA A 449 0.22 13.47 -6.64
C ALA A 449 -0.31 13.04 -5.28
N THR A 450 -0.32 11.74 -5.02
CA THR A 450 -0.59 11.20 -3.69
C THR A 450 0.56 11.59 -2.76
N ILE A 451 0.29 11.92 -1.51
CA ILE A 451 1.31 12.47 -0.62
C ILE A 451 2.40 11.44 -0.29
N TRP A 452 2.03 10.18 -0.13
CA TRP A 452 2.96 9.11 0.29
C TRP A 452 3.50 8.25 -0.86
N ILE A 453 3.10 8.52 -2.11
CA ILE A 453 3.63 7.83 -3.29
C ILE A 453 3.85 8.79 -4.45
N SER A 454 5.03 8.71 -5.05
CA SER A 454 5.29 9.28 -6.37
C SER A 454 5.11 8.20 -7.42
N TYR A 455 4.12 8.35 -8.28
CA TYR A 455 3.97 7.47 -9.43
C TYR A 455 5.10 7.72 -10.44
N ARG A 456 5.36 6.74 -11.32
CA ARG A 456 6.30 6.93 -12.43
C ARG A 456 5.79 8.00 -13.40
N TRP A 457 4.47 8.07 -13.56
CA TRP A 457 3.76 8.96 -14.46
C TRP A 457 2.71 9.77 -13.69
N GLU A 458 3.13 10.90 -13.12
CA GLU A 458 2.21 11.81 -12.43
C GLU A 458 1.46 12.69 -13.45
N SER A 459 0.13 12.69 -13.36
CA SER A 459 -0.72 13.46 -14.25
C SER A 459 -1.03 14.83 -13.65
N PRO A 460 -1.03 15.91 -14.45
CA PRO A 460 -1.56 17.20 -13.98
C PRO A 460 -3.09 17.21 -13.88
N LEU A 461 -3.77 16.16 -14.37
CA LEU A 461 -5.22 16.00 -14.28
C LEU A 461 -5.62 15.40 -12.93
N GLN A 462 -6.75 15.84 -12.39
CA GLN A 462 -7.29 15.39 -11.12
C GLN A 462 -8.78 15.12 -11.29
N PHE A 463 -9.27 14.04 -10.69
CA PHE A 463 -10.68 13.76 -10.59
C PHE A 463 -11.38 14.90 -9.81
N PRO A 464 -12.55 15.42 -10.25
CA PRO A 464 -13.43 14.90 -11.32
C PRO A 464 -13.25 15.60 -12.67
N ALA A 465 -12.12 16.26 -12.95
CA ALA A 465 -11.91 16.90 -14.23
C ALA A 465 -11.80 15.85 -15.36
N TYR A 466 -12.43 16.11 -16.49
CA TYR A 466 -12.39 15.26 -17.68
C TYR A 466 -11.68 15.97 -18.83
N ARG A 467 -10.83 15.25 -19.55
CA ARG A 467 -10.20 15.73 -20.78
C ARG A 467 -10.53 14.83 -21.96
N ARG A 468 -10.41 13.51 -21.80
CA ARG A 468 -10.52 12.52 -22.88
C ARG A 468 -11.81 11.71 -22.84
N THR A 469 -12.41 11.55 -21.66
CA THR A 469 -13.56 10.66 -21.47
C THR A 469 -14.76 11.07 -22.33
N PRO A 470 -15.41 10.15 -23.08
CA PRO A 470 -16.63 10.46 -23.85
C PRO A 470 -17.82 10.85 -22.97
N PRO A 471 -18.77 11.69 -23.44
CA PRO A 471 -19.88 12.19 -22.62
C PRO A 471 -20.74 11.10 -21.96
N ALA A 472 -21.02 9.99 -22.65
CA ALA A 472 -21.78 8.88 -22.07
C ALA A 472 -21.05 8.22 -20.90
N MET A 473 -19.74 8.01 -21.05
CA MET A 473 -18.88 7.47 -19.99
C MET A 473 -18.77 8.44 -18.80
N ARG A 474 -18.70 9.76 -19.05
CA ARG A 474 -18.72 10.76 -17.96
C ARG A 474 -19.98 10.64 -17.11
N ARG A 475 -21.16 10.48 -17.73
CA ARG A 475 -22.42 10.31 -17.00
C ARG A 475 -22.43 9.06 -16.12
N LEU A 476 -21.91 7.93 -16.62
CA LEU A 476 -21.79 6.71 -15.81
C LEU A 476 -20.81 6.92 -14.64
N ILE A 477 -19.63 7.48 -14.90
CA ILE A 477 -18.64 7.77 -13.85
C ILE A 477 -19.23 8.70 -12.79
N ASP A 478 -19.92 9.77 -13.20
CA ASP A 478 -20.55 10.72 -12.30
C ASP A 478 -21.69 10.05 -11.48
N ALA A 479 -22.45 9.13 -12.09
CA ALA A 479 -23.48 8.35 -11.41
C ALA A 479 -22.89 7.37 -10.39
N CYS A 480 -21.82 6.64 -10.76
CA CYS A 480 -21.10 5.74 -9.87
C CYS A 480 -20.45 6.49 -8.70
N THR A 481 -20.00 7.73 -8.91
CA THR A 481 -19.27 8.54 -7.92
C THR A 481 -20.15 9.60 -7.22
N LYS A 482 -21.48 9.45 -7.24
CA LYS A 482 -22.39 10.32 -6.48
C LYS A 482 -22.00 10.30 -4.99
N GLY A 483 -22.05 11.48 -4.37
CA GLY A 483 -21.60 11.68 -2.99
C GLY A 483 -20.10 12.02 -2.85
N ARG A 484 -19.32 12.05 -3.95
CA ARG A 484 -17.91 12.43 -3.92
C ARG A 484 -17.67 13.71 -3.11
N ARG A 485 -16.57 13.73 -2.35
CA ARG A 485 -16.16 14.86 -1.51
C ARG A 485 -14.83 15.43 -1.99
N PRO A 486 -14.54 16.71 -1.71
CA PRO A 486 -13.19 17.26 -1.86
C PRO A 486 -12.19 16.47 -1.04
N THR A 487 -10.99 16.27 -1.58
CA THR A 487 -9.87 15.61 -0.89
C THR A 487 -8.89 16.64 -0.33
N LEU A 488 -7.99 16.22 0.57
CA LEU A 488 -7.02 17.11 1.23
C LEU A 488 -6.13 17.85 0.22
N ASP A 489 -5.84 17.24 -0.93
CA ASP A 489 -5.07 17.82 -2.03
C ASP A 489 -5.72 19.05 -2.70
N THR A 490 -6.96 19.39 -2.36
CA THR A 490 -7.54 20.69 -2.69
C THR A 490 -6.93 21.83 -1.88
N THR A 491 -6.37 21.51 -0.71
CA THR A 491 -5.82 22.46 0.28
C THR A 491 -4.32 22.29 0.46
N VAL A 492 -3.83 21.06 0.63
CA VAL A 492 -2.41 20.74 0.85
C VAL A 492 -1.92 19.75 -0.22
N VAL A 493 -0.96 20.17 -1.03
CA VAL A 493 -0.43 19.35 -2.14
C VAL A 493 1.04 18.99 -1.92
N ARG A 494 1.42 17.81 -2.40
CA ARG A 494 2.83 17.44 -2.50
C ARG A 494 3.47 18.06 -3.75
N ARG A 495 4.66 18.65 -3.59
CA ARG A 495 5.55 19.05 -4.68
C ARG A 495 6.95 18.52 -4.37
N GLY A 496 7.38 17.48 -5.10
CA GLY A 496 8.60 16.75 -4.78
C GLY A 496 8.52 16.11 -3.39
N SER A 497 9.48 16.43 -2.52
CA SER A 497 9.53 15.96 -1.13
C SER A 497 8.98 16.97 -0.10
N ARG A 498 8.15 17.93 -0.55
CA ARG A 498 7.56 18.95 0.32
C ARG A 498 6.04 19.00 0.18
N LEU A 499 5.39 19.41 1.28
CA LEU A 499 4.00 19.82 1.33
C LEU A 499 3.90 21.35 1.27
N VAL A 500 2.99 21.82 0.44
CA VAL A 500 2.71 23.24 0.22
C VAL A 500 1.20 23.46 0.16
N LEU A 501 0.76 24.70 0.39
CA LEU A 501 -0.64 25.04 0.16
C LEU A 501 -0.96 25.05 -1.34
N SER A 502 -2.16 24.59 -1.68
CA SER A 502 -2.64 24.58 -3.05
C SER A 502 -2.65 25.99 -3.64
N GLY A 503 -2.12 26.15 -4.86
CA GLY A 503 -2.03 27.45 -5.54
C GLY A 503 -0.87 28.36 -5.11
N GLN A 504 -0.10 28.03 -4.07
CA GLN A 504 1.05 28.83 -3.64
C GLN A 504 2.38 28.34 -4.21
N ASP A 505 3.40 29.20 -4.22
CA ASP A 505 4.78 28.82 -4.51
C ASP A 505 5.39 28.08 -3.29
N PRO A 506 6.23 27.05 -3.49
CA PRO A 506 6.86 26.34 -2.36
C PRO A 506 7.73 27.22 -1.46
N SER A 507 8.22 28.36 -1.96
CA SER A 507 9.00 29.33 -1.20
C SER A 507 8.17 30.16 -0.21
N GLU A 508 6.86 30.24 -0.42
CA GLU A 508 5.94 31.06 0.40
C GLU A 508 5.20 30.23 1.47
N ALA A 509 5.18 28.90 1.33
CA ALA A 509 4.44 28.01 2.22
C ALA A 509 5.20 27.73 3.53
N THR A 510 4.79 28.37 4.63
CA THR A 510 5.32 28.08 5.97
C THR A 510 4.80 26.73 6.50
N ARG A 511 5.54 26.12 7.44
CA ARG A 511 5.13 24.85 8.06
C ARG A 511 3.82 25.04 8.84
N GLU A 512 3.71 26.13 9.56
CA GLU A 512 2.58 26.50 10.40
C GLU A 512 1.32 26.68 9.57
N ALA A 513 1.43 27.33 8.40
CA ALA A 513 0.30 27.49 7.49
C ALA A 513 -0.21 26.16 6.92
N VAL A 514 0.69 25.23 6.59
CA VAL A 514 0.31 23.87 6.14
C VAL A 514 -0.38 23.09 7.25
N LEU A 515 0.16 23.11 8.46
CA LEU A 515 -0.43 22.44 9.63
C LEU A 515 -1.81 23.01 9.97
N GLU A 516 -1.96 24.32 9.95
CA GLU A 516 -3.24 24.98 10.26
C GLU A 516 -4.30 24.67 9.20
N ALA A 517 -3.92 24.74 7.91
CA ALA A 517 -4.83 24.42 6.82
C ALA A 517 -5.27 22.94 6.86
N ALA A 518 -4.35 22.02 7.15
CA ALA A 518 -4.65 20.61 7.30
C ALA A 518 -5.56 20.34 8.50
N ARG A 519 -5.27 20.94 9.67
CA ARG A 519 -6.13 20.84 10.86
C ARG A 519 -7.53 21.33 10.56
N ALA A 520 -7.67 22.53 10.00
CA ALA A 520 -8.97 23.11 9.67
C ALA A 520 -9.76 22.22 8.69
N TRP A 521 -9.08 21.63 7.71
CA TRP A 521 -9.69 20.70 6.77
C TRP A 521 -10.16 19.41 7.48
N TRP A 522 -9.29 18.78 8.28
CA TRP A 522 -9.63 17.54 9.00
C TRP A 522 -10.71 17.74 10.06
N THR A 523 -10.71 18.85 10.79
CA THR A 523 -11.79 19.18 11.73
C THR A 523 -13.15 19.24 11.03
N LYS A 524 -13.20 19.81 9.82
CA LYS A 524 -14.43 19.85 9.02
C LYS A 524 -14.84 18.46 8.53
N GLU A 525 -13.89 17.66 8.02
CA GLU A 525 -14.21 16.34 7.49
C GLU A 525 -14.60 15.33 8.58
N ILE A 526 -13.99 15.39 9.76
CA ILE A 526 -14.37 14.56 10.90
C ILE A 526 -15.75 14.93 11.40
N ARG A 527 -16.05 16.23 11.53
CA ARG A 527 -17.40 16.68 11.89
C ARG A 527 -18.44 16.15 10.89
N TRP A 528 -18.15 16.25 9.60
CA TRP A 528 -19.02 15.68 8.58
C TRP A 528 -19.18 14.16 8.73
N ALA A 529 -18.08 13.43 8.99
CA ALA A 529 -18.14 11.98 9.18
C ALA A 529 -19.01 11.59 10.38
N GLU A 530 -18.88 12.30 11.50
CA GLU A 530 -19.74 12.11 12.68
C GLU A 530 -21.21 12.38 12.36
N GLU A 531 -21.53 13.54 11.77
CA GLU A 531 -22.90 13.90 11.37
C GLU A 531 -23.50 12.91 10.38
N TYR A 532 -22.69 12.44 9.41
CA TYR A 532 -23.09 11.44 8.43
C TYR A 532 -23.41 10.10 9.09
N LEU A 533 -22.57 9.64 10.02
CA LEU A 533 -22.76 8.37 10.72
C LEU A 533 -23.97 8.44 11.66
N ASP A 534 -24.17 9.56 12.36
CA ASP A 534 -25.36 9.76 13.22
C ASP A 534 -26.66 9.75 12.39
N MET A 535 -26.65 10.43 11.24
CA MET A 535 -27.77 10.43 10.30
C MET A 535 -28.03 9.04 9.72
N ARG A 536 -26.96 8.31 9.36
CA ARG A 536 -27.02 6.93 8.86
C ARG A 536 -27.69 6.01 9.88
N GLU A 537 -27.23 6.02 11.13
CA GLU A 537 -27.79 5.16 12.18
C GLU A 537 -29.26 5.48 12.46
N ALA A 538 -29.62 6.77 12.51
CA ALA A 538 -31.00 7.19 12.69
C ALA A 538 -31.91 6.70 11.55
N LYS A 539 -31.47 6.81 10.30
CA LYS A 539 -32.22 6.31 9.14
C LYS A 539 -32.29 4.79 9.10
N LYS A 540 -31.23 4.09 9.51
CA LYS A 540 -31.23 2.63 9.64
C LYS A 540 -32.26 2.18 10.67
N ALA A 541 -32.30 2.83 11.83
CA ALA A 541 -33.29 2.56 12.87
C ALA A 541 -34.73 2.82 12.40
N ALA A 542 -34.93 3.78 11.50
CA ALA A 542 -36.23 4.08 10.89
C ALA A 542 -36.59 3.16 9.69
N GLY A 543 -35.67 2.31 9.22
CA GLY A 543 -35.88 1.50 8.00
C GLY A 543 -35.82 2.30 6.70
N GLU A 544 -35.32 3.54 6.74
CA GLU A 544 -35.25 4.47 5.61
C GLU A 544 -33.87 4.47 4.92
N TRP A 545 -32.94 3.65 5.39
CA TRP A 545 -31.59 3.58 4.85
C TRP A 545 -31.49 2.57 3.70
N HIS A 546 -31.28 3.09 2.49
CA HIS A 546 -30.99 2.28 1.31
C HIS A 546 -30.27 3.15 0.29
N ASN A 547 -29.14 2.69 -0.24
CA ASN A 547 -28.38 3.34 -1.32
C ASN A 547 -28.42 4.88 -1.26
N TYR A 548 -27.92 5.46 -0.16
CA TYR A 548 -28.14 6.87 0.19
C TYR A 548 -27.79 7.87 -0.92
N TYR A 549 -26.79 7.55 -1.74
CA TYR A 549 -26.33 8.38 -2.85
C TYR A 549 -26.97 8.01 -4.20
N ASP A 550 -27.88 7.05 -4.25
CA ASP A 550 -28.56 6.59 -5.47
C ASP A 550 -27.57 6.22 -6.58
N ARG A 551 -26.55 5.42 -6.22
CA ARG A 551 -25.57 4.89 -7.17
C ARG A 551 -26.16 3.67 -7.89
N PRO A 552 -25.81 3.41 -9.16
CA PRO A 552 -26.22 2.17 -9.80
C PRO A 552 -25.62 0.97 -9.06
N THR A 553 -26.25 -0.20 -9.20
CA THR A 553 -25.65 -1.49 -8.80
C THR A 553 -24.47 -1.85 -9.71
N LEU A 554 -23.62 -2.79 -9.29
CA LEU A 554 -22.53 -3.30 -10.13
C LEU A 554 -23.06 -3.90 -11.44
N ARG A 555 -24.20 -4.60 -11.35
CA ARG A 555 -24.88 -5.20 -12.50
C ARG A 555 -25.35 -4.14 -13.50
N GLU A 556 -25.97 -3.07 -13.03
CA GLU A 556 -26.42 -1.95 -13.89
C GLU A 556 -25.24 -1.21 -14.52
N ALA A 557 -24.18 -0.93 -13.74
CA ALA A 557 -22.97 -0.30 -14.26
C ALA A 557 -22.33 -1.15 -15.38
N LEU A 558 -22.20 -2.47 -15.16
CA LEU A 558 -21.66 -3.39 -16.16
C LEU A 558 -22.54 -3.49 -17.42
N GLN A 559 -23.86 -3.48 -17.28
CA GLN A 559 -24.78 -3.45 -18.42
C GLN A 559 -24.63 -2.17 -19.24
N GLN A 560 -24.53 -1.02 -18.57
CA GLN A 560 -24.30 0.27 -19.25
C GLN A 560 -22.95 0.30 -19.99
N LEU A 561 -21.88 -0.24 -19.40
CA LEU A 561 -20.58 -0.37 -20.08
C LEU A 561 -20.69 -1.20 -21.38
N LYS A 562 -21.41 -2.33 -21.35
CA LYS A 562 -21.62 -3.19 -22.52
C LYS A 562 -22.49 -2.54 -23.59
N ALA A 563 -23.53 -1.80 -23.18
CA ALA A 563 -24.38 -1.03 -24.09
C ALA A 563 -23.57 0.05 -24.80
N MET A 564 -22.80 0.85 -24.05
CA MET A 564 -21.93 1.90 -24.62
C MET A 564 -20.88 1.35 -25.57
N LYS A 565 -20.26 0.20 -25.27
CA LYS A 565 -19.30 -0.45 -26.18
C LYS A 565 -19.97 -0.74 -27.54
N THR A 566 -21.18 -1.28 -27.51
CA THR A 566 -21.97 -1.60 -28.71
C THR A 566 -22.37 -0.35 -29.49
N GLU A 567 -22.91 0.66 -28.81
CA GLU A 567 -23.33 1.93 -29.43
C GLU A 567 -22.18 2.69 -30.09
N MET A 568 -20.98 2.63 -29.51
CA MET A 568 -19.79 3.28 -30.05
C MET A 568 -19.13 2.50 -31.18
N GLY A 569 -19.66 1.33 -31.57
CA GLY A 569 -19.07 0.50 -32.62
C GLY A 569 -17.66 0.00 -32.29
N VAL A 570 -17.33 -0.09 -31.01
CA VAL A 570 -16.02 -0.55 -30.53
C VAL A 570 -16.03 -2.08 -30.60
N VAL A 571 -15.35 -2.65 -31.61
CA VAL A 571 -15.21 -4.11 -31.79
C VAL A 571 -14.20 -4.65 -30.79
#